data_AF-A0A2N2KX90-F1
#
_entry.id   AF-A0A2N2KX90-F1
#
_cell.length_a   1.000
_cell.length_b   1.000
_cell.length_c   1.000
_cell.angle_alpha   90.00
_cell.angle_beta   90.00
_cell.angle_gamma   90.00
#
_symmetry.space_group_name_H-M   'P 1'
#
loop_
_entity.id
_entity.type
_entity.pdbx_description
1 polymer ?
#
loop_
_entity_poly.entity_id
_entity_poly.type
_entity_poly.pdbx_seq_one_letter_code
_entity_poly.pdbx_strand_id
1 'polypeptide(L)'
;MIKHFTNPSDYYAEACAYSFNLPMLPRLLDIQEPKMIKLDYVQGTPYLDTAVDIPSLAGAIASFHLATFTKGLCLCHIDNQPRNILNTKHGYVLLDFSDSHINYPERDLTHLMLFWAADMPTMLFKRHCTDFLRYYQQQVPLSASTWRKCLKKSITVFDRRRKLYNKPGGKNPPEIQAANRLWLAEVPLSN
;
A
#
# COMPACT_ATOMS: atom_id res chain seq x y z
N MET A 1 1.56 18.32 -10.74
CA MET A 1 0.98 18.60 -9.40
C MET A 1 2.04 19.27 -8.54
N ILE A 2 1.67 20.29 -7.75
CA ILE A 2 2.57 20.92 -6.78
C ILE A 2 2.04 20.60 -5.39
N LYS A 3 2.87 20.03 -4.50
CA LYS A 3 2.55 19.80 -3.09
C LYS A 3 3.37 20.78 -2.24
N HIS A 4 2.71 21.45 -1.31
CA HIS A 4 3.34 22.33 -0.32
C HIS A 4 3.31 21.66 1.05
N PHE A 5 4.41 21.77 1.78
CA PHE A 5 4.60 21.10 3.06
C PHE A 5 4.77 22.14 4.17
N THR A 6 4.01 21.94 5.25
CA THR A 6 4.20 22.68 6.52
C THR A 6 5.02 21.87 7.53
N ASN A 7 5.05 20.54 7.36
CA ASN A 7 5.81 19.62 8.19
C ASN A 7 7.01 19.08 7.39
N PRO A 8 8.26 19.38 7.82
CA PRO A 8 9.46 18.90 7.13
C PRO A 8 9.56 17.38 7.04
N SER A 9 9.06 16.64 8.04
CA SER A 9 9.13 15.18 8.03
C SER A 9 8.35 14.58 6.87
N ASP A 10 7.16 15.12 6.58
CA ASP A 10 6.31 14.67 5.47
C ASP A 10 6.98 14.98 4.13
N TYR A 11 7.64 16.16 4.03
CA TYR A 11 8.44 16.52 2.86
C TYR A 11 9.56 15.50 2.61
N TYR A 12 10.37 15.18 3.62
CA TYR A 12 11.51 14.28 3.44
C TYR A 12 11.06 12.84 3.16
N ALA A 13 9.95 12.39 3.74
CA ALA A 13 9.37 11.08 3.41
C ALA A 13 8.98 11.00 1.93
N GLU A 14 8.26 12.01 1.42
CA GLU A 14 7.88 12.05 0.01
C GLU A 14 9.06 12.24 -0.94
N ALA A 15 9.97 13.17 -0.63
CA ALA A 15 11.16 13.43 -1.44
C ALA A 15 12.03 12.17 -1.55
N CYS A 16 12.19 11.42 -0.45
CA CYS A 16 12.90 10.15 -0.44
C CYS A 16 12.27 9.15 -1.43
N ALA A 17 10.95 8.92 -1.36
CA ALA A 17 10.27 8.01 -2.26
C ALA A 17 10.42 8.41 -3.74
N TYR A 18 10.18 9.68 -4.08
CA TYR A 18 10.26 10.13 -5.48
C TYR A 18 11.69 10.23 -6.02
N SER A 19 12.70 10.34 -5.15
CA SER A 19 14.11 10.38 -5.57
C SER A 19 14.58 9.10 -6.29
N PHE A 20 13.90 7.97 -6.04
CA PHE A 20 14.19 6.71 -6.74
C PHE A 20 13.73 6.70 -8.20
N ASN A 21 12.90 7.66 -8.64
CA ASN A 21 12.43 7.82 -10.02
C ASN A 21 11.91 6.50 -10.65
N LEU A 22 11.12 5.74 -9.88
CA LEU A 22 10.64 4.42 -10.29
C LEU A 22 9.41 4.54 -11.22
N PRO A 23 9.20 3.58 -12.14
CA PRO A 23 8.11 3.65 -13.14
C PRO A 23 6.68 3.73 -12.57
N MET A 24 6.48 3.22 -11.35
CA MET A 24 5.22 3.21 -10.61
C MET A 24 5.08 4.44 -9.69
N LEU A 25 5.89 5.48 -9.90
CA LEU A 25 5.81 6.75 -9.18
C LEU A 25 5.60 7.90 -10.19
N PRO A 26 4.92 8.99 -9.80
CA PRO A 26 4.98 10.23 -10.56
C PRO A 26 6.42 10.69 -10.73
N ARG A 27 6.77 11.16 -11.92
CA ARG A 27 8.10 11.73 -12.16
C ARG A 27 8.29 13.00 -11.35
N LEU A 28 9.41 13.09 -10.65
CA LEU A 28 9.84 14.30 -9.95
C LEU A 28 10.28 15.36 -10.97
N LEU A 29 9.69 16.55 -10.91
CA LEU A 29 9.96 17.66 -11.82
C LEU A 29 10.83 18.73 -11.19
N ASP A 30 10.58 19.04 -9.93
CA ASP A 30 11.25 20.11 -9.21
C ASP A 30 11.11 19.91 -7.69
N ILE A 31 12.06 20.42 -6.92
CA ILE A 31 12.05 20.41 -5.47
C ILE A 31 12.49 21.76 -4.92
N GLN A 32 11.84 22.20 -3.85
CA GLN A 32 12.31 23.31 -3.04
C GLN A 32 12.27 22.89 -1.58
N GLU A 33 13.42 22.50 -1.04
CA GLU A 33 13.53 21.96 0.30
C GLU A 33 13.26 23.01 1.39
N PRO A 34 12.56 22.67 2.50
CA PRO A 34 11.73 21.48 2.74
C PRO A 34 10.23 21.76 2.45
N LYS A 35 9.94 22.65 1.50
CA LYS A 35 8.64 23.32 1.38
C LYS A 35 7.79 22.80 0.23
N MET A 36 8.38 22.30 -0.84
CA MET A 36 7.64 22.02 -2.07
C MET A 36 8.24 20.88 -2.87
N ILE A 37 7.36 20.03 -3.38
CA ILE A 37 7.67 19.00 -4.37
C ILE A 37 6.74 19.20 -5.56
N LYS A 38 7.31 19.27 -6.76
CA LYS A 38 6.58 19.32 -8.02
C LYS A 38 6.73 17.99 -8.74
N LEU A 39 5.60 17.38 -9.04
CA LEU A 39 5.51 16.08 -9.73
C LEU A 39 4.78 16.24 -11.05
N ASP A 40 5.03 15.33 -11.99
CA ASP A 40 4.16 15.16 -13.14
C ASP A 40 2.72 14.87 -12.69
N TYR A 41 1.76 15.33 -13.50
CA TYR A 41 0.37 14.97 -13.27
C TYR A 41 0.13 13.53 -13.76
N VAL A 42 -0.50 12.71 -12.92
CA VAL A 42 -0.84 11.32 -13.26
C VAL A 42 -2.34 11.21 -13.41
N GLN A 43 -2.78 10.86 -14.61
CA GLN A 43 -4.17 10.57 -14.89
C GLN A 43 -4.44 9.07 -14.65
N GLY A 44 -5.40 8.78 -13.78
CA GLY A 44 -5.81 7.41 -13.47
C GLY A 44 -7.02 7.36 -12.56
N THR A 45 -7.47 6.15 -12.27
CA THR A 45 -8.62 5.88 -11.39
C THR A 45 -8.15 5.11 -10.16
N PRO A 46 -8.63 5.41 -8.94
CA PRO A 46 -8.31 4.61 -7.75
C PRO A 46 -8.50 3.11 -8.01
N TYR A 47 -7.54 2.28 -7.63
CA TYR A 47 -7.50 0.89 -8.10
C TYR A 47 -8.71 0.04 -7.69
N LEU A 48 -9.34 0.31 -6.53
CA LEU A 48 -10.54 -0.40 -6.08
C LEU A 48 -11.86 0.12 -6.68
N ASP A 49 -11.82 1.18 -7.48
CA ASP A 49 -13.00 1.68 -8.20
C ASP A 49 -13.16 1.00 -9.57
N THR A 50 -12.23 0.11 -9.94
CA THR A 50 -12.24 -0.68 -11.18
C THR A 50 -11.91 -2.15 -10.90
N ALA A 51 -12.01 -3.02 -11.90
CA ALA A 51 -11.49 -4.38 -11.77
C ALA A 51 -9.98 -4.34 -11.57
N VAL A 52 -9.49 -5.01 -10.52
CA VAL A 52 -8.07 -4.99 -10.15
C VAL A 52 -7.29 -6.01 -10.96
N ASP A 53 -6.27 -5.55 -11.68
CA ASP A 53 -5.25 -6.41 -12.29
C ASP A 53 -4.22 -6.80 -11.22
N ILE A 54 -4.50 -7.92 -10.55
CA ILE A 54 -3.72 -8.41 -9.41
C ILE A 54 -2.23 -8.64 -9.74
N PRO A 55 -1.85 -9.32 -10.83
CA PRO A 55 -0.45 -9.45 -11.23
C PRO A 55 0.27 -8.10 -11.35
N SER A 56 -0.34 -7.13 -12.05
CA SER A 56 0.28 -5.82 -12.27
C SER A 56 0.41 -5.01 -10.99
N LEU A 57 -0.60 -5.07 -10.10
CA LEU A 57 -0.54 -4.37 -8.80
C LEU A 57 0.53 -4.99 -7.90
N ALA A 58 0.60 -6.32 -7.83
CA ALA A 58 1.62 -7.04 -7.08
C ALA A 58 3.01 -6.70 -7.59
N GLY A 59 3.20 -6.68 -8.91
CA GLY A 59 4.46 -6.29 -9.55
C GLY A 59 4.90 -4.87 -9.19
N ALA A 60 3.98 -3.89 -9.28
CA ALA A 60 4.29 -2.50 -8.94
C ALA A 60 4.72 -2.31 -7.48
N ILE A 61 3.98 -2.89 -6.53
CA ILE A 61 4.31 -2.79 -5.10
C ILE A 61 5.59 -3.58 -4.77
N ALA A 62 5.78 -4.76 -5.37
CA ALA A 62 6.99 -5.56 -5.19
C ALA A 62 8.22 -4.82 -5.70
N SER A 63 8.16 -4.24 -6.90
CA SER A 63 9.25 -3.44 -7.47
C SER A 63 9.57 -2.22 -6.59
N PHE A 64 8.57 -1.63 -5.94
CA PHE A 64 8.77 -0.48 -5.05
C PHE A 64 9.54 -0.89 -3.79
N HIS A 65 9.10 -1.97 -3.15
CA HIS A 65 9.81 -2.53 -2.00
C HIS A 65 11.22 -3.00 -2.36
N LEU A 66 11.38 -3.67 -3.51
CA LEU A 66 12.65 -4.24 -3.96
C LEU A 66 13.72 -3.16 -4.17
N ALA A 67 13.34 -1.95 -4.63
CA ALA A 67 14.27 -0.84 -4.86
C ALA A 67 15.09 -0.44 -3.62
N THR A 68 14.60 -0.76 -2.41
CA THR A 68 15.26 -0.43 -1.13
C THR A 68 15.39 -1.65 -0.22
N PHE A 69 15.14 -2.85 -0.73
CA PHE A 69 15.06 -4.04 0.11
C PHE A 69 16.44 -4.45 0.63
N THR A 70 16.62 -4.39 1.94
CA THR A 70 17.84 -4.80 2.62
C THR A 70 17.52 -5.42 3.97
N LYS A 71 18.09 -6.61 4.23
CA LYS A 71 17.92 -7.34 5.51
C LYS A 71 16.46 -7.51 5.96
N GLY A 72 15.54 -7.74 5.01
CA GLY A 72 14.12 -7.94 5.29
C GLY A 72 13.30 -6.64 5.49
N LEU A 73 13.92 -5.48 5.31
CA LEU A 73 13.27 -4.17 5.42
C LEU A 73 13.31 -3.46 4.06
N CYS A 74 12.32 -2.62 3.80
CA CYS A 74 12.26 -1.73 2.65
C CYS A 74 11.52 -0.44 3.00
N LEU A 75 11.65 0.57 2.15
CA LEU A 75 10.75 1.70 2.16
C LEU A 75 9.34 1.20 1.87
N CYS A 76 8.44 1.37 2.82
CA CYS A 76 7.03 1.02 2.70
C CYS A 76 6.21 2.27 2.42
N HIS A 77 5.13 2.12 1.66
CA HIS A 77 4.22 3.23 1.37
C HIS A 77 3.42 3.66 2.62
N ILE A 78 3.01 2.66 3.41
CA ILE A 78 2.21 2.71 4.63
C ILE A 78 0.78 3.19 4.39
N ASP A 79 0.56 4.31 3.71
CA ASP A 79 -0.78 4.82 3.39
C ASP A 79 -1.36 4.27 2.08
N ASN A 80 -1.55 2.95 2.03
CA ASN A 80 -2.11 2.22 0.89
C ASN A 80 -3.63 2.36 0.74
N GLN A 81 -4.21 3.48 1.14
CA GLN A 81 -5.63 3.74 0.90
C GLN A 81 -5.94 3.78 -0.61
N PRO A 82 -7.15 3.40 -1.04
CA PRO A 82 -7.44 3.22 -2.47
C PRO A 82 -7.14 4.41 -3.37
N ARG A 83 -7.29 5.63 -2.84
CA ARG A 83 -7.04 6.89 -3.56
C ARG A 83 -5.56 7.16 -3.83
N ASN A 84 -4.67 6.53 -3.09
CA ASN A 84 -3.23 6.71 -3.20
C ASN A 84 -2.59 5.73 -4.20
N ILE A 85 -3.39 4.86 -4.84
CA ILE A 85 -2.92 3.94 -5.87
C ILE A 85 -3.83 4.07 -7.07
N LEU A 86 -3.29 4.61 -8.17
CA LEU A 86 -4.02 4.83 -9.40
C LEU A 86 -3.76 3.70 -10.39
N ASN A 87 -4.83 3.14 -10.95
CA ASN A 87 -4.82 2.35 -12.16
C ASN A 87 -4.73 3.30 -13.37
N THR A 88 -3.72 3.13 -14.21
CA THR A 88 -3.49 3.94 -15.41
C THR A 88 -3.36 3.05 -16.63
N LYS A 89 -3.40 3.64 -17.84
CA LYS A 89 -3.10 2.92 -19.09
C LYS A 89 -1.69 2.30 -19.15
N HIS A 90 -0.78 2.70 -18.25
CA HIS A 90 0.60 2.24 -18.19
C HIS A 90 0.90 1.39 -16.95
N GLY A 91 -0.13 0.98 -16.21
CA GLY A 91 0.00 0.21 -14.97
C GLY A 91 -0.34 1.02 -13.73
N TYR A 92 0.08 0.53 -12.56
CA TYR A 92 -0.24 1.15 -11.28
C TYR A 92 0.78 2.22 -10.89
N VAL A 93 0.27 3.35 -10.40
CA VAL A 93 1.08 4.45 -9.87
C VAL A 93 0.71 4.71 -8.42
N LEU A 94 1.72 4.74 -7.57
CA LEU A 94 1.63 4.98 -6.13
C LEU A 94 1.83 6.48 -5.85
N LEU A 95 1.04 7.04 -4.94
CA LEU A 95 0.97 8.47 -4.64
C LEU A 95 0.98 8.71 -3.13
N ASP A 96 1.43 9.89 -2.73
CA ASP A 96 1.28 10.38 -1.34
C ASP A 96 2.06 9.53 -0.32
N PHE A 97 3.37 9.76 -0.29
CA PHE A 97 4.33 9.04 0.54
C PHE A 97 4.64 9.76 1.86
N SER A 98 3.77 10.64 2.33
CA SER A 98 3.97 11.44 3.54
C SER A 98 4.12 10.56 4.79
N ASP A 99 3.44 9.41 4.84
CA ASP A 99 3.54 8.40 5.91
C ASP A 99 4.66 7.35 5.68
N SER A 100 5.41 7.45 4.57
CA SER A 100 6.38 6.42 4.16
C SER A 100 7.59 6.36 5.10
N HIS A 101 8.05 5.15 5.39
CA HIS A 101 9.25 4.91 6.19
C HIS A 101 9.76 3.48 6.00
N ILE A 102 11.00 3.23 6.41
CA ILE A 102 11.60 1.89 6.37
C ILE A 102 10.88 0.96 7.36
N ASN A 103 10.35 -0.15 6.86
CA ASN A 103 9.66 -1.16 7.65
C ASN A 103 9.73 -2.53 6.96
N TYR A 104 9.11 -3.53 7.58
CA TYR A 104 8.87 -4.83 6.96
C TYR A 104 7.80 -4.69 5.86
N PRO A 105 7.99 -5.27 4.66
CA PRO A 105 6.98 -5.21 3.59
C PRO A 105 5.61 -5.75 4.04
N GLU A 106 5.59 -6.74 4.94
CA GLU A 106 4.36 -7.27 5.55
C GLU A 106 3.53 -6.19 6.24
N ARG A 107 4.17 -5.15 6.80
CA ARG A 107 3.45 -4.01 7.39
C ARG A 107 2.60 -3.32 6.35
N ASP A 108 3.17 -3.11 5.17
CA ASP A 108 2.55 -2.39 4.08
C ASP A 108 1.45 -3.21 3.42
N LEU A 109 1.74 -4.48 3.13
CA LEU A 109 0.82 -5.41 2.49
C LEU A 109 -0.39 -5.73 3.38
N THR A 110 -0.17 -5.96 4.68
CA THR A 110 -1.29 -6.21 5.60
C THR A 110 -2.19 -4.98 5.71
N HIS A 111 -1.64 -3.76 5.65
CA HIS A 111 -2.46 -2.54 5.65
C HIS A 111 -3.26 -2.39 4.35
N LEU A 112 -2.65 -2.62 3.18
CA LEU A 112 -3.33 -2.67 1.87
C LEU A 112 -4.52 -3.65 1.92
N MET A 113 -4.28 -4.88 2.37
CA MET A 113 -5.29 -5.93 2.39
C MET A 113 -6.42 -5.69 3.40
N LEU A 114 -6.24 -4.81 4.40
CA LEU A 114 -7.35 -4.41 5.27
C LEU A 114 -8.40 -3.56 4.55
N PHE A 115 -8.01 -2.79 3.52
CA PHE A 115 -8.99 -2.15 2.64
C PHE A 115 -9.77 -3.18 1.83
N TRP A 116 -9.10 -4.23 1.34
CA TRP A 116 -9.76 -5.29 0.59
C TRP A 116 -10.68 -6.12 1.49
N ALA A 117 -10.23 -6.44 2.70
CA ALA A 117 -11.03 -7.16 3.69
C ALA A 117 -12.31 -6.39 4.05
N ALA A 118 -12.25 -5.06 4.02
CA ALA A 118 -13.38 -4.18 4.29
C ALA A 118 -14.36 -4.13 3.10
N ASP A 119 -13.85 -4.09 1.85
CA ASP A 119 -14.63 -3.72 0.66
C ASP A 119 -14.97 -4.88 -0.27
N MET A 120 -14.28 -6.02 -0.19
CA MET A 120 -14.52 -7.19 -1.05
C MET A 120 -15.31 -8.31 -0.36
N PRO A 121 -16.25 -8.98 -1.08
CA PRO A 121 -16.86 -10.22 -0.62
C PRO A 121 -15.80 -11.31 -0.37
N THR A 122 -16.05 -12.20 0.60
CA THR A 122 -15.05 -13.17 1.08
C THR A 122 -14.41 -14.03 -0.01
N MET A 123 -15.17 -14.53 -0.97
CA MET A 123 -14.61 -15.34 -2.06
C MET A 123 -13.65 -14.56 -2.96
N LEU A 124 -14.02 -13.32 -3.31
CA LEU A 124 -13.19 -12.45 -4.13
C LEU A 124 -11.94 -12.02 -3.37
N PHE A 125 -12.12 -11.62 -2.11
CA PHE A 125 -11.05 -11.23 -1.20
C PHE A 125 -9.97 -12.30 -1.09
N LYS A 126 -10.35 -13.54 -0.74
CA LYS A 126 -9.40 -14.65 -0.57
C LYS A 126 -8.64 -14.91 -1.87
N ARG A 127 -9.35 -14.99 -3.00
CA ARG A 127 -8.73 -15.19 -4.32
C ARG A 127 -7.72 -14.10 -4.63
N HIS A 128 -8.10 -12.82 -4.49
CA HIS A 128 -7.22 -11.70 -4.79
C HIS A 128 -6.01 -11.63 -3.86
N CYS A 129 -6.17 -11.86 -2.55
CA CYS A 129 -5.04 -11.93 -1.64
C CYS A 129 -4.09 -13.07 -1.98
N THR A 130 -4.61 -14.28 -2.25
CA THR A 130 -3.77 -15.43 -2.63
C THR A 130 -3.00 -15.17 -3.93
N ASP A 131 -3.68 -14.66 -4.96
CA ASP A 131 -3.01 -14.33 -6.23
C ASP A 131 -1.99 -13.21 -6.04
N PHE A 132 -2.34 -12.14 -5.32
CA PHE A 132 -1.44 -11.02 -5.06
C PHE A 132 -0.18 -11.49 -4.35
N LEU A 133 -0.32 -12.24 -3.26
CA LEU A 133 0.82 -12.75 -2.49
C LEU A 133 1.68 -13.68 -3.34
N ARG A 134 1.07 -14.55 -4.15
CA ARG A 134 1.80 -15.43 -5.07
C ARG A 134 2.67 -14.64 -6.04
N TYR A 135 2.16 -13.59 -6.68
CA TYR A 135 2.96 -12.76 -7.60
C TYR A 135 3.99 -11.90 -6.86
N TYR A 136 3.62 -11.33 -5.72
CA TYR A 136 4.51 -10.50 -4.91
C TYR A 136 5.73 -11.28 -4.40
N GLN A 137 5.50 -12.49 -3.87
CA GLN A 137 6.55 -13.36 -3.30
C GLN A 137 7.54 -13.89 -4.34
N GLN A 138 7.28 -13.74 -5.64
CA GLN A 138 8.28 -14.03 -6.69
C GLN A 138 9.46 -13.05 -6.65
N GLN A 139 9.30 -11.88 -6.03
CA GLN A 139 10.30 -10.82 -6.01
C GLN A 139 10.79 -10.50 -4.59
N VAL A 140 9.88 -10.47 -3.62
CA VAL A 140 10.21 -10.06 -2.23
C VAL A 140 9.75 -11.15 -1.25
N PRO A 141 10.68 -11.76 -0.50
CA PRO A 141 10.33 -12.81 0.47
C PRO A 141 9.55 -12.23 1.65
N LEU A 142 8.62 -13.02 2.18
CA LEU A 142 7.80 -12.66 3.33
C LEU A 142 7.98 -13.70 4.45
N SER A 143 7.89 -13.27 5.70
CA SER A 143 7.99 -14.10 6.89
C SER A 143 6.61 -14.27 7.53
N ALA A 144 6.15 -15.51 7.70
CA ALA A 144 4.90 -15.79 8.39
C ALA A 144 4.87 -15.30 9.85
N SER A 145 6.03 -15.23 10.51
CA SER A 145 6.13 -14.68 11.87
C SER A 145 6.03 -13.16 11.89
N THR A 146 6.65 -12.48 10.91
CA THR A 146 6.57 -11.03 10.73
C THR A 146 5.18 -10.61 10.30
N TRP A 147 4.58 -11.35 9.36
CA TRP A 147 3.22 -11.16 8.88
C TRP A 147 2.21 -11.06 10.02
N ARG A 148 2.17 -12.06 10.90
CA ARG A 148 1.24 -12.08 12.04
C ARG A 148 1.43 -10.88 12.97
N LYS A 149 2.69 -10.49 13.23
CA LYS A 149 3.01 -9.31 14.06
C LYS A 149 2.55 -8.02 13.39
N CYS A 150 2.83 -7.86 12.09
CA CYS A 150 2.45 -6.70 11.29
C CYS A 150 0.94 -6.58 11.16
N LEU A 151 0.23 -7.66 10.83
CA LEU A 151 -1.22 -7.70 10.70
C LEU A 151 -1.91 -7.22 11.98
N LYS A 152 -1.50 -7.74 13.15
CA LYS A 152 -2.05 -7.29 14.44
C LYS A 152 -1.91 -5.78 14.63
N LYS A 153 -0.71 -5.25 14.38
CA LYS A 153 -0.47 -3.80 14.45
C LYS A 153 -1.27 -3.04 13.39
N SER A 154 -1.47 -3.62 12.20
CA SER A 154 -2.12 -2.95 11.07
C SER A 154 -3.61 -2.81 11.34
N ILE A 155 -4.23 -3.85 11.89
CA ILE A 155 -5.63 -3.81 12.37
C ILE A 155 -5.81 -2.70 13.41
N THR A 156 -4.94 -2.65 14.44
CA THR A 156 -5.04 -1.61 15.48
C THR A 156 -4.96 -0.19 14.92
N VAL A 157 -4.01 0.06 14.00
CA VAL A 157 -3.84 1.40 13.42
C VAL A 157 -4.99 1.74 12.46
N PHE A 158 -5.41 0.78 11.64
CA PHE A 158 -6.51 0.92 10.68
C PHE A 158 -7.81 1.29 11.40
N ASP A 159 -8.19 0.53 12.42
CA ASP A 159 -9.42 0.77 13.17
C ASP A 159 -9.36 2.10 13.96
N ARG A 160 -8.21 2.41 14.55
CA ARG A 160 -7.99 3.71 15.23
C ARG A 160 -8.14 4.89 14.28
N ARG A 161 -7.52 4.85 13.08
CA ARG A 161 -7.63 5.93 12.08
C ARG A 161 -9.06 6.10 11.61
N ARG A 162 -9.78 5.01 11.32
CA ARG A 162 -11.19 5.12 10.89
C ARG A 162 -12.07 5.74 11.97
N LYS A 163 -11.88 5.36 13.24
CA LYS A 163 -12.59 5.97 14.37
C LYS A 163 -12.26 7.47 14.52
N LEU A 164 -10.98 7.84 14.44
CA LEU A 164 -10.54 9.23 14.58
C LEU A 164 -11.16 10.16 13.52
N TYR A 165 -11.27 9.67 12.28
CA TYR A 165 -11.77 10.46 11.15
C TYR A 165 -13.23 10.18 10.80
N ASN A 166 -13.99 9.53 11.69
CA ASN A 166 -15.39 9.13 11.48
C ASN A 166 -15.62 8.49 10.10
N LYS A 167 -14.66 7.68 9.63
CA LYS A 167 -14.80 6.96 8.38
C LYS A 167 -15.79 5.81 8.60
N PRO A 168 -16.76 5.60 7.68
CA PRO A 168 -17.67 4.46 7.76
C PRO A 168 -16.87 3.15 7.76
N GLY A 169 -17.52 2.01 8.03
CA GLY A 169 -16.93 0.70 7.78
C GLY A 169 -16.53 0.52 6.30
N GLY A 170 -16.00 -0.65 5.96
CA GLY A 170 -15.92 -1.04 4.55
C GLY A 170 -17.31 -1.21 3.92
N LYS A 171 -17.33 -1.54 2.62
CA LYS A 171 -18.58 -1.77 1.86
C LYS A 171 -19.37 -3.00 2.35
N ASN A 172 -18.75 -3.93 3.07
CA ASN A 172 -19.40 -5.17 3.54
C ASN A 172 -19.89 -5.10 5.00
N PRO A 173 -20.79 -6.01 5.42
CA PRO A 173 -21.17 -6.16 6.83
C PRO A 173 -19.98 -6.46 7.75
N PRO A 174 -20.00 -6.03 9.02
CA PRO A 174 -18.91 -6.25 9.98
C PRO A 174 -18.47 -7.71 10.11
N GLU A 175 -19.40 -8.66 9.98
CA GLU A 175 -19.13 -10.10 10.09
C GLU A 175 -18.27 -10.59 8.93
N ILE A 176 -18.52 -10.10 7.71
CA ILE A 176 -17.72 -10.40 6.52
C ILE A 176 -16.33 -9.79 6.65
N GLN A 177 -16.24 -8.54 7.14
CA GLN A 177 -14.96 -7.88 7.38
C GLN A 177 -14.13 -8.65 8.43
N ALA A 178 -14.77 -9.12 9.50
CA ALA A 178 -14.13 -9.91 10.55
C ALA A 178 -13.65 -11.27 10.01
N ALA A 179 -14.47 -11.98 9.24
CA ALA A 179 -14.10 -13.25 8.61
C ALA A 179 -12.90 -13.10 7.66
N ASN A 180 -12.88 -12.03 6.85
CA ASN A 180 -11.77 -11.71 5.97
C ASN A 180 -10.48 -11.42 6.76
N ARG A 181 -10.57 -10.65 7.85
CA ARG A 181 -9.42 -10.36 8.74
C ARG A 181 -8.87 -11.61 9.42
N LEU A 182 -9.74 -12.51 9.88
CA LEU A 182 -9.34 -13.80 10.46
C LEU A 182 -8.57 -14.63 9.43
N TRP A 183 -9.07 -14.70 8.20
CA TRP A 183 -8.38 -15.42 7.13
C TRP A 183 -6.99 -14.85 6.83
N LEU A 184 -6.79 -13.52 6.88
CA LEU A 184 -5.44 -12.93 6.73
C LEU A 184 -4.45 -13.41 7.79
N ALA A 185 -4.93 -13.77 8.99
CA ALA A 185 -4.05 -14.28 10.05
C ALA A 185 -3.59 -15.72 9.77
N GLU A 186 -4.31 -16.44 8.92
CA GLU A 186 -4.11 -17.85 8.58
C GLU A 186 -3.57 -18.06 7.16
N VAL A 187 -3.37 -16.97 6.39
CA VAL A 187 -2.96 -17.07 4.99
C VAL A 187 -1.63 -17.82 4.87
N PRO A 188 -1.55 -18.85 4.01
CA PRO A 188 -0.30 -19.56 3.78
C PRO A 188 0.62 -18.65 2.97
N LEU A 189 1.77 -18.30 3.55
CA LEU A 189 2.87 -17.66 2.83
C LEU A 189 3.83 -18.75 2.34
N SER A 190 4.32 -18.59 1.11
CA SER A 190 5.40 -19.45 0.61
C SER A 190 6.66 -19.16 1.42
N ASN A 191 7.21 -20.16 2.10
CA ASN A 191 8.50 -20.06 2.80
C ASN A 191 9.65 -20.20 1.81
#